data_AF-A0A0L0TEN9-F1
#
_entry.id   AF-A0A0L0TEN9-F1
#
_cell.length_a   1.000
_cell.length_b   1.000
_cell.length_c   1.000
_cell.angle_alpha   90.00
_cell.angle_beta   90.00
_cell.angle_gamma   90.00
#
_symmetry.space_group_name_H-M   'P 1'
#
loop_
_entity.id
_entity.type
_entity.pdbx_description
1 polymer ?
#
loop_
_entity_poly.entity_id
_entity_poly.type
_entity_poly.pdbx_seq_one_letter_code
_entity_poly.pdbx_strand_id
1 'polypeptide(L)'
;MTGKKRGSTNFVVANLDRDLTRKKALQITSELLGYKYFYAKFPDPWFDLLRLAVSRIQDKNQPVRASAIKTVTQFLHRHPFTLHGETLARAPIEAKAAEIRDQLKVFLDDAEHADEVDAGQLSLLEAQHKYFTHLVQFLDQLEHQAIPYLAQLLASKNKAEVIDTMDFFVEAHALKLPGAAVGLSKMWHLVFNVRNSEHLKDIHAHLIACFDAVYLSSAAATAKQTAPTGLSWDGE
;
A
#
# COMPACT_ATOMS: atom_id res chain seq x y z
N MET A 1 -18.19 -0.10 -59.01
CA MET A 1 -18.64 -0.93 -57.86
C MET A 1 -17.50 -1.93 -57.63
N THR A 2 -16.74 -1.96 -56.56
CA THR A 2 -17.11 -2.08 -55.14
C THR A 2 -15.90 -1.72 -54.26
N GLY A 3 -16.04 -0.73 -53.39
CA GLY A 3 -15.06 -0.41 -52.35
C GLY A 3 -15.45 -1.09 -51.04
N LYS A 4 -14.76 -2.16 -50.64
CA LYS A 4 -15.00 -2.88 -49.38
C LYS A 4 -14.15 -2.25 -48.27
N LYS A 5 -14.80 -1.52 -47.35
CA LYS A 5 -14.22 -0.99 -46.12
C LYS A 5 -13.56 -2.11 -45.31
N ARG A 6 -12.23 -2.09 -45.16
CA ARG A 6 -11.48 -2.81 -44.12
C ARG A 6 -10.81 -1.77 -43.23
N GLY A 7 -11.47 -1.41 -42.15
CA GLY A 7 -10.93 -0.47 -41.19
C GLY A 7 -11.78 -0.46 -39.94
N SER A 8 -11.51 -1.40 -39.03
CA SER A 8 -11.84 -1.24 -37.60
C SER A 8 -11.29 -2.35 -36.70
N THR A 9 -10.93 -3.52 -37.24
CA THR A 9 -10.55 -4.68 -36.42
C THR A 9 -9.07 -4.72 -36.00
N ASN A 10 -8.15 -4.17 -36.79
CA ASN A 10 -6.71 -4.26 -36.49
C ASN A 10 -6.23 -3.35 -35.34
N PHE A 11 -6.95 -2.25 -35.04
CA PHE A 11 -6.55 -1.34 -33.96
C PHE A 11 -6.90 -1.88 -32.57
N VAL A 12 -7.98 -2.67 -32.46
CA VAL A 12 -8.42 -3.25 -31.19
C VAL A 12 -7.51 -4.42 -30.79
N VAL A 13 -7.15 -5.30 -31.72
CA VAL A 13 -6.31 -6.48 -31.44
C VAL A 13 -4.88 -6.08 -31.03
N ALA A 14 -4.28 -5.08 -31.68
CA ALA A 14 -2.94 -4.59 -31.34
C ALA A 14 -2.87 -3.80 -30.02
N ASN A 15 -3.99 -3.25 -29.54
CA ASN A 15 -4.08 -2.68 -28.20
C ASN A 15 -4.39 -3.75 -27.15
N LEU A 16 -5.17 -4.78 -27.50
CA LEU A 16 -5.47 -5.90 -26.62
C LEU A 16 -4.19 -6.65 -26.20
N ASP A 17 -3.24 -6.85 -27.12
CA ASP A 17 -1.95 -7.46 -26.79
C ASP A 17 -1.15 -6.59 -25.82
N ARG A 18 -1.04 -5.27 -26.06
CA ARG A 18 -0.35 -4.35 -25.14
C ARG A 18 -1.03 -4.28 -23.77
N ASP A 19 -2.35 -4.30 -23.71
CA ASP A 19 -3.11 -4.26 -22.47
C ASP A 19 -2.95 -5.56 -21.67
N LEU A 20 -2.97 -6.70 -22.36
CA LEU A 20 -2.70 -8.02 -21.77
C LEU A 20 -1.26 -8.12 -21.25
N THR A 21 -0.29 -7.57 -21.98
CA THR A 21 1.11 -7.48 -21.50
C THR A 21 1.21 -6.63 -20.25
N ARG A 22 0.52 -5.47 -20.19
CA ARG A 22 0.52 -4.62 -18.97
C ARG A 22 -0.07 -5.34 -17.77
N LYS A 23 -1.19 -6.04 -17.95
CA LYS A 23 -1.80 -6.86 -16.90
C LYS A 23 -0.84 -7.95 -16.42
N LYS A 24 -0.22 -8.69 -17.35
CA LYS A 24 0.71 -9.78 -17.03
C LYS A 24 1.96 -9.26 -16.33
N ALA A 25 2.47 -8.10 -16.73
CA ALA A 25 3.59 -7.44 -16.05
C ALA A 25 3.25 -7.15 -14.58
N LEU A 26 2.05 -6.61 -14.29
CA LEU A 26 1.60 -6.36 -12.91
C LEU A 26 1.46 -7.64 -12.07
N GLN A 27 0.99 -8.73 -12.69
CA GLN A 27 0.93 -10.04 -12.03
C GLN A 27 2.33 -10.54 -11.67
N ILE A 28 3.28 -10.47 -12.61
CA ILE A 28 4.69 -10.83 -12.36
C ILE A 28 5.29 -9.92 -11.29
N THR A 29 5.00 -8.62 -11.31
CA THR A 29 5.42 -7.70 -10.23
C THR A 29 4.93 -8.18 -8.87
N SER A 30 3.66 -8.58 -8.76
CA SER A 30 3.11 -9.11 -7.51
C SER A 30 3.85 -10.36 -7.02
N GLU A 31 4.26 -11.25 -7.94
CA GLU A 31 5.06 -12.43 -7.62
C GLU A 31 6.49 -12.03 -7.19
N LEU A 32 7.09 -11.04 -7.83
CA LEU A 32 8.42 -10.53 -7.51
C LEU A 32 8.51 -9.94 -6.09
N LEU A 33 7.43 -9.33 -5.61
CA LEU A 33 7.32 -8.86 -4.21
C LEU A 33 7.32 -10.01 -3.20
N GLY A 34 7.11 -11.24 -3.65
CA GLY A 34 7.24 -12.44 -2.81
C GLY A 34 8.68 -12.76 -2.42
N TYR A 35 9.68 -12.27 -3.17
CA TYR A 35 11.09 -12.54 -2.89
C TYR A 35 11.62 -11.57 -1.83
N LYS A 36 11.90 -12.10 -0.64
CA LYS A 36 12.38 -11.33 0.54
C LYS A 36 13.55 -10.38 0.26
N TYR A 37 14.48 -10.78 -0.62
CA TYR A 37 15.70 -10.03 -0.92
C TYR A 37 15.56 -9.05 -2.07
N PHE A 38 14.39 -8.94 -2.72
CA PHE A 38 14.23 -8.13 -3.91
C PHE A 38 14.54 -6.65 -3.63
N TYR A 39 13.93 -6.07 -2.59
CA TYR A 39 14.22 -4.70 -2.18
C TYR A 39 15.68 -4.50 -1.74
N ALA A 40 16.22 -5.44 -0.94
CA ALA A 40 17.58 -5.33 -0.42
C ALA A 40 18.63 -5.28 -1.54
N LYS A 41 18.39 -6.00 -2.64
CA LYS A 41 19.29 -6.04 -3.79
C LYS A 41 18.98 -4.96 -4.84
N PHE A 42 17.71 -4.58 -4.98
CA PHE A 42 17.23 -3.69 -6.03
C PHE A 42 16.20 -2.66 -5.48
N PRO A 43 16.65 -1.70 -4.66
CA PRO A 43 15.75 -0.71 -4.06
C PRO A 43 15.13 0.23 -5.09
N ASP A 44 15.91 0.76 -6.05
CA ASP A 44 15.37 1.70 -7.05
C ASP A 44 14.37 1.02 -7.99
N PRO A 45 14.64 -0.19 -8.54
CA PRO A 45 13.64 -0.92 -9.31
C PRO A 45 12.38 -1.26 -8.51
N TRP A 46 12.50 -1.52 -7.21
CA TRP A 46 11.35 -1.75 -6.34
C TRP A 46 10.43 -0.51 -6.29
N PHE A 47 10.99 0.69 -6.14
CA PHE A 47 10.23 1.93 -6.16
C PHE A 47 9.66 2.27 -7.55
N ASP A 48 10.40 1.96 -8.62
CA ASP A 48 9.91 2.15 -9.98
C ASP A 48 8.69 1.27 -10.28
N LEU A 49 8.70 0.02 -9.78
CA LEU A 49 7.56 -0.89 -9.89
C LEU A 49 6.36 -0.39 -9.08
N LEU A 50 6.57 0.15 -7.88
CA LEU A 50 5.51 0.76 -7.10
C LEU A 50 4.89 1.95 -7.84
N ARG A 51 5.73 2.87 -8.34
CA ARG A 51 5.28 4.05 -9.09
C ARG A 51 4.50 3.65 -10.34
N LEU A 52 4.98 2.62 -11.04
CA LEU A 52 4.29 2.05 -12.20
C LEU A 52 2.92 1.47 -11.79
N ALA A 53 2.86 0.65 -10.74
CA ALA A 53 1.62 0.04 -10.28
C ALA A 53 0.59 1.11 -9.88
N VAL A 54 1.01 2.12 -9.11
CA VAL A 54 0.14 3.25 -8.73
C VAL A 54 -0.34 4.03 -9.96
N SER A 55 0.53 4.28 -10.95
CA SER A 55 0.13 4.90 -12.22
C SER A 55 -0.91 4.06 -12.98
N ARG A 56 -0.82 2.72 -12.91
CA ARG A 56 -1.77 1.82 -13.59
C ARG A 56 -3.15 1.74 -12.91
N ILE A 57 -3.33 2.27 -11.70
CA ILE A 57 -4.66 2.43 -11.09
C ILE A 57 -5.56 3.31 -11.97
N GLN A 58 -4.99 4.23 -12.75
CA GLN A 58 -5.73 5.11 -13.66
C GLN A 58 -5.78 4.59 -15.12
N ASP A 59 -5.38 3.34 -15.38
CA ASP A 59 -5.37 2.82 -16.74
C ASP A 59 -6.79 2.83 -17.35
N LYS A 60 -6.88 3.05 -18.67
CA LYS A 60 -8.17 3.04 -19.36
C LYS A 60 -8.83 1.66 -19.31
N ASN A 61 -8.02 0.61 -19.29
CA ASN A 61 -8.47 -0.78 -19.31
C ASN A 61 -8.78 -1.28 -17.88
N GLN A 62 -10.04 -1.65 -17.63
CA GLN A 62 -10.51 -2.04 -16.29
C GLN A 62 -9.76 -3.28 -15.72
N PRO A 63 -9.56 -4.38 -16.49
CA PRO A 63 -8.69 -5.48 -16.06
C PRO A 63 -7.29 -5.09 -15.60
N VAL A 64 -6.69 -4.07 -16.23
CA VAL A 64 -5.36 -3.55 -15.85
C VAL A 64 -5.45 -2.80 -14.52
N ARG A 65 -6.46 -1.94 -14.33
CA ARG A 65 -6.69 -1.26 -13.05
C ARG A 65 -6.91 -2.24 -11.90
N ALA A 66 -7.80 -3.23 -12.07
CA ALA A 66 -8.04 -4.25 -11.05
C ALA A 66 -6.75 -4.99 -10.66
N SER A 67 -5.90 -5.33 -11.64
CA SER A 67 -4.61 -5.96 -11.36
C SER A 67 -3.64 -5.00 -10.67
N ALA A 68 -3.66 -3.72 -11.02
CA ALA A 68 -2.83 -2.70 -10.39
C ALA A 68 -3.20 -2.50 -8.91
N ILE A 69 -4.50 -2.48 -8.58
CA ILE A 69 -5.00 -2.41 -7.21
C ILE A 69 -4.43 -3.57 -6.40
N LYS A 70 -4.54 -4.81 -6.89
CA LYS A 70 -3.97 -6.00 -6.24
C LYS A 70 -2.47 -5.88 -6.03
N THR A 71 -1.73 -5.44 -7.05
CA THR A 71 -0.28 -5.27 -6.95
C THR A 71 0.06 -4.22 -5.88
N VAL A 72 -0.66 -3.11 -5.80
CA VAL A 72 -0.46 -2.08 -4.76
C VAL A 72 -0.84 -2.59 -3.37
N THR A 73 -1.89 -3.40 -3.23
CA THR A 73 -2.19 -4.10 -1.97
C THR A 73 -1.05 -5.05 -1.58
N GLN A 74 -0.48 -5.76 -2.54
CA GLN A 74 0.67 -6.64 -2.27
C GLN A 74 1.91 -5.88 -1.81
N PHE A 75 2.11 -4.64 -2.27
CA PHE A 75 3.15 -3.75 -1.75
C PHE A 75 2.95 -3.44 -0.27
N LEU A 76 1.71 -3.28 0.20
CA LEU A 76 1.42 -3.15 1.63
C LEU A 76 1.75 -4.44 2.38
N HIS A 77 1.30 -5.60 1.89
CA HIS A 77 1.54 -6.88 2.57
C HIS A 77 3.01 -7.29 2.67
N ARG A 78 3.83 -6.88 1.69
CA ARG A 78 5.22 -7.36 1.55
C ARG A 78 6.24 -6.23 1.59
N HIS A 79 5.93 -5.11 2.23
CA HIS A 79 6.89 -4.02 2.32
C HIS A 79 8.12 -4.43 3.15
N PRO A 80 9.33 -3.98 2.77
CA PRO A 80 10.57 -4.28 3.51
C PRO A 80 10.70 -3.48 4.83
N PHE A 81 9.81 -2.52 5.07
CA PHE A 81 9.95 -1.56 6.16
C PHE A 81 9.38 -2.05 7.49
N THR A 82 10.08 -2.97 8.16
CA THR A 82 9.63 -3.54 9.45
C THR A 82 10.49 -3.16 10.66
N LEU A 83 11.66 -2.53 10.45
CA LEU A 83 12.62 -2.21 11.51
C LEU A 83 12.07 -1.27 12.60
N HIS A 84 11.14 -0.37 12.25
CA HIS A 84 10.57 0.63 13.17
C HIS A 84 9.26 0.16 13.82
N GLY A 85 8.80 -1.05 13.49
CA GLY A 85 7.48 -1.61 13.81
C GLY A 85 6.70 -2.01 12.55
N GLU A 86 5.50 -2.55 12.74
CA GLU A 86 4.56 -2.91 11.65
C GLU A 86 3.66 -1.73 11.24
N THR A 87 3.69 -0.60 11.97
CA THR A 87 2.78 0.51 11.72
C THR A 87 3.35 1.51 10.72
N LEU A 88 2.58 1.86 9.70
CA LEU A 88 2.84 2.89 8.68
C LEU A 88 2.26 4.27 9.06
N ALA A 89 2.16 4.55 10.36
CA ALA A 89 1.68 5.84 10.85
C ALA A 89 2.73 6.93 10.57
N ARG A 90 2.34 7.98 9.84
CA ARG A 90 3.26 9.02 9.35
C ARG A 90 3.97 9.80 10.45
N ALA A 91 3.23 10.30 11.45
CA ALA A 91 3.79 11.13 12.51
C ALA A 91 5.00 10.50 13.26
N PRO A 92 4.92 9.26 13.79
CA PRO A 92 6.07 8.65 14.46
C PRO A 92 7.23 8.33 13.50
N ILE A 93 6.93 8.01 12.23
CA ILE A 93 7.95 7.74 11.21
C ILE A 93 8.72 9.02 10.86
N GLU A 94 8.02 10.13 10.62
CA GLU A 94 8.64 11.42 10.32
C GLU A 94 9.45 11.96 11.49
N ALA A 95 8.97 11.79 12.73
CA ALA A 95 9.72 12.17 13.91
C ALA A 95 11.07 11.43 14.01
N LYS A 96 11.06 10.10 13.83
CA LYS A 96 12.29 9.29 13.81
C LYS A 96 13.20 9.63 12.64
N ALA A 97 12.62 9.90 11.46
CA ALA A 97 13.38 10.29 10.28
C ALA A 97 14.08 11.64 10.47
N ALA A 98 13.43 12.59 11.14
CA ALA A 98 14.02 13.88 11.49
C ALA A 98 15.13 13.72 12.53
N GLU A 99 14.90 12.94 13.59
CA GLU A 99 15.90 12.66 14.62
C GLU A 99 17.19 12.06 14.03
N ILE A 100 17.07 11.01 13.20
CA ILE A 100 18.23 10.35 12.59
C ILE A 100 18.94 11.27 11.59
N ARG A 101 18.19 12.10 10.86
CA ARG A 101 18.79 13.11 9.96
C ARG A 101 19.61 14.13 10.74
N ASP A 102 19.08 14.62 11.86
CA ASP A 102 19.76 15.60 12.70
C ASP A 102 20.99 14.98 13.38
N GLN A 103 20.89 13.74 13.86
CA GLN A 103 22.03 12.97 14.38
C GLN A 103 23.13 12.79 13.33
N LEU A 104 22.77 12.42 12.10
CA LEU A 104 23.73 12.27 11.00
C LEU A 104 24.40 13.59 10.67
N LYS A 105 23.65 14.70 10.68
CA LYS A 105 24.20 16.03 10.43
C LYS A 105 25.21 16.44 11.51
N VAL A 106 24.85 16.31 12.79
CA VAL A 106 25.75 16.61 13.90
C VAL A 106 27.01 15.75 13.83
N PHE A 107 26.86 14.45 13.53
CA PHE A 107 28.00 13.55 13.40
C PHE A 107 28.93 13.95 12.25
N LEU A 108 28.39 14.37 11.11
CA LEU A 108 29.19 14.86 9.99
C LEU A 108 29.91 16.18 10.33
N ASP A 109 29.22 17.11 11.00
CA ASP A 109 29.81 18.37 11.45
C ASP A 109 30.96 18.11 12.45
N ASP A 110 30.79 17.18 13.39
CA ASP A 110 31.83 16.79 14.36
C ASP A 110 33.01 16.05 13.67
N ALA A 111 32.72 15.20 12.68
CA ALA A 111 33.72 14.47 11.90
C ALA A 111 34.63 15.39 11.08
N GLU A 112 34.14 16.55 10.64
CA GLU A 112 34.97 17.57 9.98
C GLU A 112 36.00 18.21 10.92
N HIS A 113 35.76 18.17 12.24
CA HIS A 113 36.61 18.77 13.27
C HIS A 113 37.48 17.75 14.02
N ALA A 114 37.36 16.45 13.73
CA ALA A 114 38.05 15.36 14.40
C ALA A 114 39.03 14.62 13.47
N ASP A 115 40.22 14.27 13.98
CA ASP A 115 41.26 13.54 13.22
C ASP A 115 40.92 12.05 13.01
N GLU A 116 40.06 11.47 13.85
CA GLU A 116 39.60 10.07 13.75
C GLU A 116 38.06 10.02 13.78
N VAL A 117 37.48 9.49 12.70
CA VAL A 117 36.03 9.28 12.57
C VAL A 117 35.75 7.78 12.72
N ASP A 118 34.81 7.42 13.59
CA ASP A 118 34.32 6.04 13.65
C ASP A 118 33.49 5.71 12.40
N ALA A 119 34.17 5.14 11.40
CA ALA A 119 33.57 4.72 10.14
C ALA A 119 32.44 3.69 10.33
N GLY A 120 32.46 2.91 11.42
CA GLY A 120 31.41 1.95 11.74
C GLY A 120 30.10 2.65 12.13
N GLN A 121 30.19 3.64 13.01
CA GLN A 121 29.05 4.45 13.43
C GLN A 121 28.47 5.28 12.28
N LEU A 122 29.33 5.88 11.45
CA LEU A 122 28.88 6.64 10.27
C LEU A 122 28.06 5.78 9.31
N SER A 123 28.58 4.62 8.93
CA SER A 123 27.91 3.68 8.03
C SER A 123 26.55 3.22 8.55
N LEU A 124 26.43 2.99 9.87
CA LEU A 124 25.17 2.63 10.51
C LEU A 124 24.14 3.75 10.43
N LEU A 125 24.53 4.99 10.76
CA LEU A 125 23.62 6.15 10.71
C LEU A 125 23.18 6.43 9.26
N GLU A 126 24.08 6.35 8.29
CA GLU A 126 23.74 6.50 6.86
C GLU A 126 22.72 5.46 6.39
N ALA A 127 22.90 4.20 6.80
CA ALA A 127 21.96 3.12 6.48
C ALA A 127 20.58 3.37 7.10
N GLN A 128 20.53 3.83 8.36
CA GLN A 128 19.28 4.20 9.03
C GLN A 128 18.61 5.39 8.35
N HIS A 129 19.35 6.45 8.04
CA HIS A 129 18.83 7.63 7.35
C HIS A 129 18.24 7.26 5.97
N LYS A 130 18.95 6.42 5.21
CA LYS A 130 18.46 5.91 3.92
C LYS A 130 17.18 5.10 4.08
N TYR A 131 17.12 4.23 5.09
CA TYR A 131 15.93 3.43 5.38
C TYR A 131 14.69 4.31 5.63
N PHE A 132 14.80 5.30 6.52
CA PHE A 132 13.67 6.18 6.83
C PHE A 132 13.30 7.11 5.66
N THR A 133 14.28 7.55 4.87
CA THR A 133 14.02 8.31 3.64
C THR A 133 13.19 7.50 2.65
N HIS A 134 13.57 6.24 2.42
CA HIS A 134 12.82 5.33 1.54
C HIS A 134 11.42 5.04 2.08
N LEU A 135 11.27 4.86 3.40
CA LEU A 135 9.97 4.65 4.03
C LEU A 135 9.05 5.87 3.85
N VAL A 136 9.55 7.09 4.05
CA VAL A 136 8.75 8.31 3.81
C VAL A 136 8.35 8.42 2.34
N GLN A 137 9.26 8.15 1.40
CA GLN A 137 8.94 8.11 -0.03
C GLN A 137 7.86 7.07 -0.37
N PHE A 138 7.90 5.90 0.27
CA PHE A 138 6.88 4.88 0.13
C PHE A 138 5.51 5.37 0.61
N LEU A 139 5.46 6.02 1.77
CA LEU A 139 4.23 6.60 2.32
C LEU A 139 3.68 7.70 1.40
N ASP A 140 4.52 8.60 0.92
CA ASP A 140 4.10 9.68 0.03
C ASP A 140 3.46 9.16 -1.25
N GLN A 141 4.04 8.11 -1.85
CA GLN A 141 3.52 7.47 -3.05
C GLN A 141 2.14 6.80 -2.80
N LEU A 142 1.93 6.22 -1.63
CA LEU A 142 0.64 5.62 -1.28
C LEU A 142 -0.42 6.67 -0.92
N GLU A 143 -0.07 7.60 -0.04
CA GLU A 143 -0.99 8.61 0.51
C GLU A 143 -1.45 9.59 -0.56
N HIS A 144 -0.53 10.21 -1.29
CA HIS A 144 -0.86 11.29 -2.22
C HIS A 144 -1.25 10.77 -3.61
N GLN A 145 -0.69 9.64 -4.03
CA GLN A 145 -0.92 9.12 -5.38
C GLN A 145 -1.91 7.96 -5.38
N ALA A 146 -1.78 6.93 -4.53
CA ALA A 146 -2.66 5.75 -4.64
C ALA A 146 -4.06 5.97 -4.04
N ILE A 147 -4.13 6.41 -2.78
CA ILE A 147 -5.38 6.50 -2.00
C ILE A 147 -6.47 7.33 -2.69
N PRO A 148 -6.20 8.52 -3.27
CA PRO A 148 -7.24 9.32 -3.90
C PRO A 148 -7.91 8.62 -5.08
N TYR A 149 -7.16 7.90 -5.92
CA TYR A 149 -7.73 7.17 -7.05
C TYR A 149 -8.42 5.88 -6.60
N LEU A 150 -7.88 5.18 -5.61
CA LEU A 150 -8.54 4.02 -5.01
C LEU A 150 -9.89 4.40 -4.41
N ALA A 151 -9.95 5.51 -3.69
CA ALA A 151 -11.20 6.04 -3.15
C ALA A 151 -12.24 6.41 -4.22
N GLN A 152 -11.82 6.74 -5.45
CA GLN A 152 -12.72 6.95 -6.59
C GLN A 152 -13.20 5.63 -7.18
N LEU A 153 -12.35 4.59 -7.21
CA LEU A 153 -12.68 3.26 -7.75
C LEU A 153 -13.70 2.48 -6.91
N LEU A 154 -13.94 2.87 -5.66
CA LEU A 154 -15.08 2.36 -4.88
C LEU A 154 -16.43 2.61 -5.58
N ALA A 155 -16.55 3.66 -6.40
CA ALA A 155 -17.75 3.96 -7.19
C ALA A 155 -17.76 3.27 -8.57
N SER A 156 -16.82 2.36 -8.84
CA SER A 156 -16.74 1.65 -10.12
C SER A 156 -17.94 0.72 -10.33
N LYS A 157 -18.28 0.52 -11.61
CA LYS A 157 -19.26 -0.48 -12.06
C LYS A 157 -18.69 -1.91 -12.06
N ASN A 158 -17.37 -2.04 -11.95
CA ASN A 158 -16.70 -3.33 -11.96
C ASN A 158 -16.59 -3.88 -10.54
N LYS A 159 -17.24 -5.04 -10.29
CA LYS A 159 -17.21 -5.70 -8.98
C LYS A 159 -15.79 -5.95 -8.47
N ALA A 160 -14.88 -6.45 -9.32
CA ALA A 160 -13.52 -6.79 -8.89
C ALA A 160 -12.76 -5.55 -8.41
N GLU A 161 -12.87 -4.42 -9.13
CA GLU A 161 -12.24 -3.17 -8.71
C GLU A 161 -12.75 -2.71 -7.34
N VAL A 162 -14.06 -2.80 -7.09
CA VAL A 162 -14.65 -2.40 -5.81
C VAL A 162 -14.14 -3.29 -4.68
N ILE A 163 -14.22 -4.62 -4.84
CA ILE A 163 -13.79 -5.60 -3.83
C ILE A 163 -12.30 -5.47 -3.53
N ASP A 164 -11.45 -5.45 -4.57
CA ASP A 164 -10.00 -5.35 -4.39
C ASP A 164 -9.59 -4.02 -3.74
N THR A 165 -10.34 -2.95 -4.00
CA THR A 165 -10.13 -1.63 -3.35
C THR A 165 -10.54 -1.65 -1.88
N MET A 166 -11.60 -2.39 -1.53
CA MET A 166 -12.01 -2.56 -0.13
C MET A 166 -10.93 -3.32 0.66
N ASP A 167 -10.38 -4.38 0.07
CA ASP A 167 -9.27 -5.15 0.68
C ASP A 167 -8.04 -4.27 0.93
N PHE A 168 -7.70 -3.39 -0.03
CA PHE A 168 -6.65 -2.40 0.16
C PHE A 168 -6.91 -1.51 1.37
N PHE A 169 -8.12 -0.96 1.54
CA PHE A 169 -8.42 -0.03 2.63
C PHE A 169 -8.46 -0.71 4.00
N VAL A 170 -8.90 -1.97 4.07
CA VAL A 170 -8.83 -2.78 5.29
C VAL A 170 -7.37 -2.97 5.71
N GLU A 171 -6.51 -3.35 4.77
CA GLU A 171 -5.08 -3.53 5.04
C GLU A 171 -4.40 -2.21 5.42
N ALA A 172 -4.66 -1.15 4.66
CA ALA A 172 -4.14 0.19 4.93
C ALA A 172 -4.54 0.67 6.33
N HIS A 173 -5.76 0.38 6.78
CA HIS A 173 -6.20 0.71 8.13
C HIS A 173 -5.50 -0.13 9.20
N ALA A 174 -5.30 -1.43 8.97
CA ALA A 174 -4.56 -2.31 9.88
C ALA A 174 -3.13 -1.79 10.12
N LEU A 175 -2.49 -1.28 9.06
CA LEU A 175 -1.16 -0.67 9.12
C LEU A 175 -1.18 0.79 9.62
N LYS A 176 -2.33 1.36 9.97
CA LYS A 176 -2.48 2.78 10.38
C LYS A 176 -1.97 3.77 9.32
N LEU A 177 -2.11 3.44 8.04
CA LEU A 177 -1.73 4.30 6.93
C LEU A 177 -2.62 5.57 6.92
N PRO A 178 -2.05 6.77 6.83
CA PRO A 178 -2.82 8.00 6.67
C PRO A 178 -3.72 7.94 5.42
N GLY A 179 -4.93 8.48 5.52
CA GLY A 179 -5.91 8.45 4.42
C GLY A 179 -6.73 7.15 4.31
N ALA A 180 -6.37 6.08 5.02
CA ALA A 180 -7.16 4.84 5.03
C ALA A 180 -8.59 5.06 5.58
N ALA A 181 -8.73 5.90 6.61
CA ALA A 181 -10.03 6.24 7.21
C ALA A 181 -11.00 6.91 6.21
N VAL A 182 -10.47 7.68 5.25
CA VAL A 182 -11.29 8.31 4.19
C VAL A 182 -11.88 7.23 3.28
N GLY A 183 -11.10 6.20 2.96
CA GLY A 183 -11.56 5.03 2.21
C GLY A 183 -12.65 4.27 2.94
N LEU A 184 -12.45 3.95 4.22
CA LEU A 184 -13.45 3.28 5.06
C LEU A 184 -14.77 4.06 5.15
N SER A 185 -14.70 5.38 5.34
CA SER A 185 -15.89 6.23 5.35
C SER A 185 -16.63 6.18 4.00
N LYS A 186 -15.91 6.20 2.88
CA LYS A 186 -16.50 6.04 1.54
C LYS A 186 -17.07 4.65 1.29
N MET A 187 -16.46 3.60 1.84
CA MET A 187 -16.96 2.23 1.77
C MET A 187 -18.33 2.11 2.42
N TRP A 188 -18.59 2.80 3.53
CA TRP A 188 -19.91 2.82 4.18
C TRP A 188 -21.03 3.26 3.22
N HIS A 189 -20.76 4.23 2.35
CA HIS A 189 -21.75 4.72 1.38
C HIS A 189 -22.08 3.69 0.28
N LEU A 190 -21.30 2.61 0.14
CA LEU A 190 -21.59 1.55 -0.84
C LEU A 190 -22.87 0.79 -0.54
N VAL A 191 -23.30 0.74 0.74
CA VAL A 191 -24.59 0.14 1.16
C VAL A 191 -25.77 0.73 0.37
N PHE A 192 -25.66 2.01 0.00
CA PHE A 192 -26.71 2.76 -0.70
C PHE A 192 -26.46 2.85 -2.21
N ASN A 193 -25.41 2.22 -2.74
CA ASN A 193 -25.00 2.42 -4.12
C ASN A 193 -25.77 1.50 -5.10
N VAL A 194 -26.90 2.02 -5.60
CA VAL A 194 -27.79 1.34 -6.54
C VAL A 194 -27.13 1.07 -7.91
N ARG A 195 -25.98 1.67 -8.23
CA ARG A 195 -25.30 1.52 -9.54
C ARG A 195 -24.78 0.10 -9.81
N ASN A 196 -24.57 -0.70 -8.77
CA ASN A 196 -24.05 -2.06 -8.86
C ASN A 196 -25.13 -3.12 -8.60
N SER A 197 -26.35 -2.89 -9.09
CA SER A 197 -27.52 -3.72 -8.78
C SER A 197 -27.33 -5.22 -9.02
N GLU A 198 -26.56 -5.62 -10.03
CA GLU A 198 -26.28 -7.02 -10.35
C GLU A 198 -25.32 -7.70 -9.36
N HIS A 199 -24.45 -6.93 -8.70
CA HIS A 199 -23.42 -7.42 -7.80
C HIS A 199 -23.60 -6.95 -6.35
N LEU A 200 -24.72 -6.29 -6.06
CA LEU A 200 -24.95 -5.61 -4.79
C LEU A 200 -24.87 -6.57 -3.60
N LYS A 201 -25.41 -7.80 -3.76
CA LYS A 201 -25.35 -8.84 -2.72
C LYS A 201 -23.91 -9.19 -2.34
N ASP A 202 -23.06 -9.40 -3.34
CA ASP A 202 -21.66 -9.78 -3.12
C ASP A 202 -20.85 -8.62 -2.52
N ILE A 203 -21.09 -7.40 -3.00
CA ILE A 203 -20.43 -6.19 -2.47
C ILE A 203 -20.85 -5.97 -1.01
N HIS A 204 -22.13 -6.11 -0.67
CA HIS A 204 -22.61 -5.96 0.70
C HIS A 204 -22.06 -7.07 1.61
N ALA A 205 -22.03 -8.32 1.15
CA ALA A 205 -21.45 -9.43 1.92
C ALA A 205 -19.97 -9.17 2.24
N HIS A 206 -19.20 -8.70 1.24
CA HIS A 206 -17.80 -8.34 1.45
C HIS A 206 -17.63 -7.12 2.34
N LEU A 207 -18.51 -6.12 2.22
CA LEU A 207 -18.49 -4.91 3.04
C LEU A 207 -18.68 -5.23 4.52
N ILE A 208 -19.64 -6.11 4.82
CA ILE A 208 -19.86 -6.59 6.19
C ILE A 208 -18.60 -7.30 6.68
N ALA A 209 -18.01 -8.21 5.89
CA ALA A 209 -16.78 -8.89 6.27
C ALA A 209 -15.61 -7.91 6.55
N CYS A 210 -15.45 -6.87 5.74
CA CYS A 210 -14.45 -5.82 5.95
C CYS A 210 -14.68 -5.05 7.26
N PHE A 211 -15.90 -4.58 7.52
CA PHE A 211 -16.22 -3.84 8.75
C PHE A 211 -16.15 -4.72 9.99
N ASP A 212 -16.53 -6.00 9.88
CA ASP A 212 -16.38 -6.98 10.95
C ASP A 212 -14.90 -7.18 11.29
N ALA A 213 -14.03 -7.32 10.29
CA ALA A 213 -12.59 -7.43 10.50
C ALA A 213 -12.00 -6.18 11.18
N VAL A 214 -12.37 -4.99 10.70
CA VAL A 214 -11.80 -3.71 11.16
C VAL A 214 -12.31 -3.31 12.54
N TYR A 215 -13.62 -3.43 12.81
CA TYR A 215 -14.23 -2.85 14.02
C TYR A 215 -14.70 -3.89 15.03
N LEU A 216 -15.17 -5.07 14.61
CA LEU A 216 -15.74 -6.05 15.54
C LEU A 216 -14.69 -7.05 16.04
N SER A 217 -13.90 -7.61 15.13
CA SER A 217 -12.86 -8.58 15.44
C SER A 217 -11.60 -7.93 16.00
N SER A 218 -11.24 -6.75 15.50
CA SER A 218 -10.15 -5.95 16.07
C SER A 218 -10.44 -5.53 17.52
N ALA A 219 -11.68 -5.11 17.82
CA ALA A 219 -12.09 -4.74 19.19
C ALA A 219 -12.07 -5.93 20.17
N ALA A 220 -12.41 -7.14 19.71
CA ALA A 220 -12.34 -8.34 20.53
C ALA A 220 -10.90 -8.75 20.92
N ALA A 221 -9.91 -8.40 20.10
CA ALA A 221 -8.50 -8.63 20.41
C ALA A 221 -7.98 -7.62 21.46
N THR A 222 -8.40 -6.35 21.38
CA THR A 222 -7.99 -5.32 22.34
C THR A 222 -8.61 -5.56 23.73
N ALA A 223 -9.86 -6.03 23.80
CA ALA A 223 -10.55 -6.32 25.06
C ALA A 223 -9.92 -7.46 25.89
N LYS A 224 -9.19 -8.39 25.25
CA LYS A 224 -8.47 -9.47 25.95
C LYS A 224 -7.14 -9.02 26.59
N GLN A 225 -6.58 -7.88 26.17
CA GLN A 225 -5.33 -7.34 26.71
C GLN A 225 -5.54 -6.38 27.88
N THR A 226 -6.76 -5.91 28.13
CA THR A 226 -7.08 -4.96 29.21
C THR A 226 -7.64 -5.61 30.47
N ALA A 227 -7.67 -6.94 30.58
CA ALA A 227 -7.97 -7.58 31.85
C ALA A 227 -6.73 -7.44 32.75
N PRO A 228 -6.79 -6.70 33.87
CA PRO A 228 -5.67 -6.71 34.81
C PRO A 228 -5.56 -8.13 35.35
N THR A 229 -4.41 -8.76 35.11
CA THR A 229 -3.97 -9.92 35.86
C THR A 229 -3.92 -9.47 37.32
N GLY A 230 -4.98 -9.80 38.07
CA GLY A 230 -5.07 -9.55 39.48
C GLY A 230 -3.86 -10.17 40.17
N LEU A 231 -3.05 -9.29 40.77
CA LEU A 231 -2.15 -9.63 41.84
C LEU A 231 -2.96 -10.40 42.89
N SER A 232 -2.68 -11.69 43.05
CA SER A 232 -3.07 -12.48 44.21
C SER A 232 -1.80 -12.75 45.00
N TRP A 233 -1.40 -11.80 45.83
CA TRP A 233 -0.63 -12.08 47.03
C TRP A 233 -1.65 -12.39 48.11
N ASP A 234 -1.54 -13.56 48.72
CA ASP A 234 -1.88 -13.93 50.11
C ASP A 234 -1.63 -15.47 50.18
N GLY A 235 -0.78 -16.04 51.03
CA GLY A 235 -0.19 -15.52 52.26
C GLY A 235 -0.97 -15.96 53.49
N GLU A 236 -1.24 -17.26 53.67
CA GLU A 236 -1.32 -18.00 54.95
C GLU A 236 -1.43 -19.51 54.72
#